data_AF-A0A2M8D823-F1
#
_entry.id   AF-A0A2M8D823-F1
#
_cell.length_a   1.000
_cell.length_b   1.000
_cell.length_c   1.000
_cell.angle_alpha   90.00
_cell.angle_beta   90.00
_cell.angle_gamma   90.00
#
_symmetry.space_group_name_H-M   'P 1'
#
loop_
_entity.id
_entity.type
_entity.pdbx_description
1 polymer ?
#
loop_
_entity_poly.entity_id
_entity_poly.type
_entity_poly.pdbx_seq_one_letter_code
_entity_poly.pdbx_strand_id
1 'polypeptide(L)' 'MAIIVLAFYRGRGNFAPQETPPPAIGFVAIGDSNFAVDIAETDQTRARGLSGKQALTENGGMLFIFDKSDIFHFWMK' A
#
# COMPACT_ATOMS: atom_id res chain seq x y z
N MET A 1 33.67 -19.41 34.08
CA MET A 1 33.30 -20.39 33.05
C MET A 1 31.84 -20.78 33.26
N ALA A 2 30.92 -20.11 32.58
CA ALA A 2 29.52 -20.49 32.52
C ALA A 2 29.03 -20.13 31.11
N ILE A 3 28.66 -21.16 30.34
CA ILE A 3 28.15 -21.05 28.98
C ILE A 3 26.63 -21.03 29.09
N ILE A 4 25.98 -19.92 28.70
CA ILE A 4 24.55 -19.88 28.42
C ILE A 4 24.42 -19.67 26.91
N VAL A 5 23.91 -20.69 26.22
CA VAL A 5 23.67 -20.71 24.78
C VAL A 5 22.17 -20.62 24.51
N LEU A 6 21.84 -19.85 23.47
CA LEU A 6 20.59 -19.80 22.69
C LEU A 6 19.34 -19.15 23.33
N ALA A 7 19.02 -17.93 22.86
CA ALA A 7 17.83 -17.69 22.03
C ALA A 7 17.65 -16.18 21.74
N PHE A 8 18.55 -15.59 20.96
CA PHE A 8 18.16 -14.41 20.17
C PHE A 8 17.98 -14.89 18.74
N TYR A 9 16.77 -15.35 18.46
CA TYR A 9 16.30 -15.56 17.10
C TYR A 9 16.66 -14.33 16.27
N ARG A 10 17.41 -14.60 15.21
CA ARG A 10 17.63 -13.72 14.07
C ARG A 10 16.34 -12.99 13.72
N GLY A 11 16.39 -11.68 13.80
CA GLY A 11 15.29 -10.82 13.37
C GLY A 11 15.64 -9.36 13.56
N ARG A 12 16.86 -8.95 13.19
CA ARG A 12 17.11 -7.54 12.87
C ARG A 12 16.33 -7.30 11.58
N GLY A 13 15.02 -7.07 11.70
CA GLY A 13 14.19 -6.66 10.60
C GLY A 13 14.87 -5.45 9.99
N ASN A 14 15.30 -5.57 8.76
CA ASN A 14 15.72 -4.41 7.99
C ASN A 14 14.47 -3.57 7.81
N PHE A 15 14.21 -2.67 8.76
CA PHE A 15 13.32 -1.52 8.58
C PHE A 15 14.04 -0.50 7.67
N ALA A 16 14.54 -0.96 6.52
CA ALA A 16 14.72 -0.05 5.43
C ALA A 16 13.32 0.47 5.11
N PRO A 17 13.11 1.79 4.98
CA PRO A 17 11.91 2.29 4.33
C PRO A 17 11.77 1.51 3.03
N GLN A 18 10.73 0.69 2.89
CA GLN A 18 10.47 0.09 1.58
C GLN A 18 10.17 1.25 0.66
N GLU A 19 11.15 1.61 -0.18
CA GLU A 19 10.96 2.46 -1.33
C GLU A 19 10.01 1.70 -2.26
N THR A 20 8.70 1.81 -2.00
CA THR A 20 7.70 1.28 -2.91
C THR A 20 7.94 1.95 -4.25
N PRO A 21 8.09 1.19 -5.34
CA PRO A 21 8.10 1.77 -6.66
C PRO A 21 6.88 2.70 -6.81
N PRO A 22 7.01 3.81 -7.54
CA PRO A 22 5.89 4.72 -7.77
C PRO A 22 4.66 3.93 -8.21
N PRO A 23 3.48 4.19 -7.62
CA PRO A 23 2.28 3.49 -8.03
C PRO A 23 2.05 3.74 -9.53
N ALA A 24 1.64 2.70 -10.24
CA ALA A 24 1.23 2.84 -11.63
C ALA A 24 0.03 3.79 -11.69
N ILE A 25 0.00 4.68 -12.69
CA ILE A 25 -1.10 5.63 -12.89
C ILE A 25 -2.02 5.06 -13.98
N GLY A 26 -3.31 4.98 -13.66
CA GLY A 26 -4.40 4.64 -14.58
C GLY A 26 -5.40 5.78 -14.74
N PHE A 27 -6.31 5.61 -15.70
CA PHE A 27 -7.44 6.52 -15.89
C PHE A 27 -8.75 5.73 -15.81
N VAL A 28 -9.72 6.24 -15.06
CA VAL A 28 -11.05 5.64 -14.91
C VAL A 28 -12.10 6.68 -15.30
N ALA A 29 -13.04 6.29 -16.13
CA ALA A 29 -14.22 7.10 -16.47
C ALA A 29 -15.42 6.63 -15.65
N ILE A 30 -16.10 7.56 -14.98
CA ILE A 30 -17.35 7.32 -14.25
C ILE A 30 -18.38 8.34 -14.74
N GLY A 31 -19.32 7.89 -15.57
CA GLY A 31 -20.19 8.80 -16.32
C GLY A 31 -19.37 9.68 -17.26
N ASP A 32 -19.58 10.99 -17.18
CA ASP A 32 -18.84 11.99 -17.97
C ASP A 32 -17.54 12.47 -17.30
N SER A 33 -17.20 11.94 -16.11
CA SER A 33 -16.04 12.35 -15.32
C SER A 33 -14.86 11.40 -15.51
N ASN A 34 -13.67 11.95 -15.71
CA ASN A 34 -12.42 11.20 -15.82
C ASN A 34 -11.54 11.41 -14.59
N PHE A 35 -11.04 10.33 -14.02
CA PHE A 35 -10.20 10.32 -12.83
C PHE A 35 -8.81 9.75 -13.15
N ALA A 36 -7.78 10.46 -12.72
CA ALA A 36 -6.42 9.94 -12.68
C ALA A 36 -6.25 9.17 -11.36
N VAL A 37 -5.94 7.88 -11.43
CA VAL A 37 -5.90 7.01 -10.26
C VAL A 37 -4.54 6.33 -10.11
N ASP A 38 -4.03 6.27 -8.89
CA ASP A 38 -2.95 5.35 -8.54
C ASP A 38 -3.50 3.92 -8.44
N ILE A 39 -2.73 2.93 -8.89
CA ILE A 39 -3.14 1.52 -8.83
C ILE A 39 -2.56 0.86 -7.57
N ALA A 40 -3.44 0.28 -6.75
CA ALA A 40 -3.11 -0.51 -5.59
C ALA A 40 -3.50 -1.99 -5.80
N GLU A 41 -2.58 -2.75 -6.40
CA GLU A 41 -2.78 -4.15 -6.80
C GLU A 41 -2.12 -5.16 -5.85
N THR A 42 -1.05 -4.76 -5.14
CA THR A 42 -0.36 -5.62 -4.17
C THR A 42 -0.80 -5.31 -2.75
N ASP A 43 -0.67 -6.27 -1.83
CA ASP A 43 -0.96 -6.05 -0.41
C ASP A 43 -0.22 -4.84 0.15
N GLN A 44 1.03 -4.65 -0.25
CA GLN A 44 1.84 -3.51 0.17
C GLN A 44 1.25 -2.18 -0.31
N THR A 45 0.89 -2.09 -1.60
CA THR A 45 0.28 -0.87 -2.18
C THR A 45 -1.11 -0.59 -1.60
N ARG A 46 -1.90 -1.64 -1.34
CA ARG A 46 -3.22 -1.54 -0.71
C ARG A 46 -3.13 -1.09 0.75
N ALA A 47 -2.23 -1.68 1.52
CA ALA A 47 -2.03 -1.33 2.93
C ALA A 47 -1.52 0.10 3.11
N ARG A 48 -0.67 0.58 2.19
CA ARG A 48 -0.24 1.98 2.15
C ARG A 48 -1.41 2.93 1.85
N GLY A 49 -2.26 2.56 0.89
CA GLY A 49 -3.35 3.42 0.44
C GLY A 49 -2.83 4.82 0.04
N LEU A 50 -3.55 5.86 0.48
CA LEU A 50 -3.16 7.26 0.27
C LEU A 50 -2.22 7.81 1.36
N SER A 51 -1.78 6.99 2.32
CA SER A 51 -0.90 7.45 3.40
C SER A 51 0.41 8.03 2.84
N GLY A 52 0.75 9.22 3.33
CA GLY A 52 1.92 9.98 2.89
C GLY A 52 1.70 10.85 1.66
N LYS A 53 0.52 10.83 1.02
CA LYS A 53 0.15 11.88 0.05
C LYS A 53 -0.20 13.16 0.79
N GLN A 54 0.45 14.26 0.42
CA GLN A 54 0.16 15.58 1.00
C GLN A 54 -1.19 16.14 0.53
N ALA A 55 -1.59 15.81 -0.70
CA ALA A 55 -2.83 16.26 -1.31
C ALA A 55 -3.31 15.23 -2.34
N LEU A 56 -4.61 15.27 -2.60
CA LEU A 56 -5.25 14.58 -3.72
C LEU A 56 -5.81 15.66 -4.65
N THR A 57 -5.62 15.49 -5.96
CA THR A 57 -6.21 16.39 -6.95
C THR A 57 -7.73 16.18 -7.01
N GLU A 58 -8.47 17.17 -7.51
CA GLU A 58 -9.93 17.13 -7.59
C GLU A 58 -10.46 15.89 -8.32
N ASN A 59 -9.81 15.50 -9.42
CA ASN A 59 -10.09 14.28 -10.18
C ASN A 59 -9.03 13.19 -9.95
N GLY A 60 -8.41 13.20 -8.76
CA GLY A 60 -7.41 12.24 -8.34
C GLY A 60 -8.03 11.13 -7.50
N GLY A 61 -7.46 9.93 -7.57
CA GLY A 61 -7.87 8.84 -6.70
C GLY A 61 -6.86 7.72 -6.58
N MET A 62 -7.30 6.63 -5.97
CA MET A 62 -6.59 5.36 -5.95
C MET A 62 -7.59 4.24 -6.23
N LEU A 63 -7.22 3.33 -7.14
CA LEU A 63 -7.99 2.16 -7.51
C LEU A 63 -7.39 0.93 -6.84
N PHE A 64 -8.16 0.31 -5.97
CA PHE A 64 -7.78 -0.93 -5.28
C PHE A 64 -8.26 -2.13 -6.11
N ILE A 65 -7.32 -2.93 -6.61
CA ILE A 65 -7.61 -4.13 -7.39
C ILE A 65 -7.56 -5.33 -6.45
N PHE A 66 -8.59 -6.17 -6.51
CA PHE A 66 -8.68 -7.43 -5.78
C PHE A 66 -9.04 -8.56 -6.74
N ASP A 67 -8.34 -9.69 -6.65
CA ASP A 67 -8.56 -10.84 -7.55
C ASP A 67 -9.92 -11.52 -7.31
N LYS A 68 -10.49 -11.34 -6.12
CA LYS A 68 -11.74 -11.97 -5.70
C LYS A 68 -12.70 -10.91 -5.18
N SER A 69 -13.97 -11.09 -5.52
CA SER A 69 -15.05 -10.32 -4.91
C SER A 69 -15.25 -10.81 -3.48
N ASP A 70 -15.04 -9.92 -2.52
CA ASP A 70 -15.19 -10.20 -1.09
C ASP A 70 -15.43 -8.88 -0.32
N ILE A 71 -15.69 -8.99 0.99
CA ILE A 71 -15.81 -7.85 1.89
C ILE A 71 -14.42 -7.45 2.37
N PHE A 72 -13.88 -6.39 1.79
CA PHE A 72 -12.62 -5.80 2.21
C PHE A 72 -12.84 -4.65 3.20
N HIS A 73 -12.01 -4.62 4.24
CA HIS A 73 -12.06 -3.59 5.26
C HIS A 73 -11.05 -2.50 4.94
N PHE A 74 -11.52 -1.25 4.95
CA PHE A 74 -10.66 -0.08 4.82
C PHE A 74 -10.57 0.63 6.16
N TRP A 75 -9.38 1.14 6.44
CA TRP A 75 -9.09 1.93 7.62
C TRP A 75 -8.25 3.13 7.24
N MET A 76 -8.42 4.21 7.98
CA MET A 76 -7.61 5.41 7.88
C MET A 76 -6.78 5.46 9.15
N LYS A 77 -5.54 4.95 9.05
CA LYS A 77 -4.57 5.03 10.15
C LYS A 77 -3.85 6.36 10.13
#